data_AF-A0A7S3GS80-F1
#
_entry.id   AF-A0A7S3GS80-F1
#
_cell.length_a   1.000
_cell.length_b   1.000
_cell.length_c   1.000
_cell.angle_alpha   90.00
_cell.angle_beta   90.00
_cell.angle_gamma   90.00
#
_symmetry.space_group_name_H-M   'P 1'
#
loop_
_entity.id
_entity.type
_entity.pdbx_description
1 polymer ?
#
loop_
_entity_poly.entity_id
_entity_poly.type
_entity_poly.pdbx_seq_one_letter_code
_entity_poly.pdbx_strand_id
1 'polypeptide(L)'
;FIASGTAIYNVFIVETAFHQHLSPSSPVLKFLSVKILVSLSFFQKGVLVVLQQGNKILPDMVQKIVAWVPVLGDVLNMTEVQLHLFYPALILYECCFTAVLHFWAWSSSETWYLEGDIEPDPERQPLLKDAQPGDEAPAQQTGYSAV
;
A
#
# COMPACT_ATOMS: atom_id res chain seq x y z
N PHE A 1 8.89 -9.45 -12.59
CA PHE A 1 7.51 -9.43 -13.16
C PHE A 1 6.94 -10.82 -13.41
N ILE A 2 7.63 -11.71 -14.13
CA ILE A 2 7.13 -13.05 -14.45
C ILE A 2 6.93 -13.89 -13.17
N ALA A 3 7.93 -13.95 -12.30
CA ALA A 3 7.84 -14.70 -11.03
C ALA A 3 6.67 -14.23 -10.13
N SER A 4 6.45 -12.92 -10.00
CA SER A 4 5.28 -12.41 -9.27
C SER A 4 3.96 -12.65 -10.00
N GLY A 5 3.99 -12.93 -11.31
CA GLY A 5 2.80 -13.28 -12.11
C GLY A 5 2.39 -14.70 -11.82
N THR A 6 3.37 -15.60 -11.82
CA THR A 6 3.21 -16.98 -11.37
C THR A 6 2.75 -17.06 -9.92
N ALA A 7 3.29 -16.22 -9.03
CA ALA A 7 2.83 -16.18 -7.63
C ALA A 7 1.36 -15.77 -7.49
N ILE A 8 0.91 -14.73 -8.22
CA ILE A 8 -0.52 -14.36 -8.24
C ILE A 8 -1.38 -15.49 -8.79
N TYR A 9 -0.93 -16.14 -9.86
CA TYR A 9 -1.64 -17.27 -10.44
C TYR A 9 -1.78 -18.43 -9.46
N ASN A 10 -0.72 -18.74 -8.71
CA ASN A 10 -0.77 -19.78 -7.68
C ASN A 10 -1.73 -19.41 -6.54
N VAL A 11 -1.73 -18.15 -6.09
CA VAL A 11 -2.67 -17.65 -5.06
C VAL A 11 -4.11 -17.71 -5.58
N PHE A 12 -4.35 -17.35 -6.84
CA PHE A 12 -5.66 -17.42 -7.49
C PHE A 12 -6.19 -18.86 -7.55
N ILE A 13 -5.35 -19.84 -7.91
CA ILE A 13 -5.74 -21.26 -7.92
C ILE A 13 -6.14 -21.74 -6.52
N VAL A 14 -5.39 -21.35 -5.48
CA VAL A 14 -5.72 -21.68 -4.09
C VAL A 14 -7.01 -21.00 -3.63
N GLU A 15 -7.22 -19.73 -3.97
CA GLU A 15 -8.45 -18.99 -3.65
C GLU A 15 -9.68 -19.60 -4.32
N THR A 16 -9.55 -20.07 -5.57
CA THR A 16 -10.65 -20.72 -6.29
C THR A 16 -10.96 -22.10 -5.69
N ALA A 17 -9.93 -22.82 -5.21
CA ALA A 17 -10.08 -24.13 -4.59
C ALA A 17 -10.69 -24.07 -3.17
N PHE A 18 -10.43 -23.01 -2.40
CA PHE A 18 -10.85 -22.86 -1.00
C PHE A 18 -11.81 -21.67 -0.77
N HIS A 19 -12.57 -21.29 -1.79
CA HIS A 19 -13.43 -20.10 -1.83
C HIS A 19 -14.36 -19.95 -0.61
N GLN A 20 -14.86 -21.06 -0.05
CA GLN A 20 -15.74 -21.03 1.14
C GLN A 20 -15.02 -20.66 2.45
N HIS A 21 -13.72 -20.93 2.58
CA HIS A 21 -12.93 -20.59 3.78
C HIS A 21 -12.20 -19.24 3.65
N LEU A 22 -11.99 -18.75 2.42
CA LEU A 22 -11.28 -17.50 2.13
C LEU A 22 -12.21 -16.33 1.75
N SER A 23 -13.52 -16.57 1.66
CA SER A 23 -14.57 -15.57 1.36
C SER A 23 -14.43 -14.22 2.08
N PRO A 24 -14.03 -14.14 3.37
CA PRO A 24 -13.97 -12.85 4.07
C PRO A 24 -12.78 -11.97 3.68
N SER A 25 -11.67 -12.56 3.22
CA SER A 25 -10.40 -11.85 3.02
C SER A 25 -9.91 -12.12 1.62
N SER A 26 -10.26 -11.25 0.65
CA SER A 26 -9.89 -11.38 -0.76
C SER A 26 -8.37 -11.16 -0.95
N PRO A 27 -7.53 -12.21 -0.96
CA PRO A 27 -6.08 -12.06 -0.92
C PRO A 27 -5.55 -11.61 -2.29
N VAL A 28 -6.24 -12.00 -3.36
CA VAL A 28 -5.90 -11.63 -4.74
C VAL A 28 -6.08 -10.14 -4.99
N LEU A 29 -7.15 -9.51 -4.47
CA LEU A 29 -7.33 -8.06 -4.62
C LEU A 29 -6.23 -7.27 -3.89
N LYS A 30 -5.85 -7.71 -2.69
CA LYS A 30 -4.77 -7.09 -1.89
C LYS A 30 -3.41 -7.23 -2.59
N PHE A 31 -3.08 -8.42 -3.12
CA PHE A 31 -1.83 -8.66 -3.86
C PHE A 31 -1.81 -7.98 -5.24
N LEU A 32 -2.94 -7.93 -5.94
CA LEU A 32 -3.07 -7.31 -7.24
C LEU A 32 -2.89 -5.79 -7.14
N SER A 33 -3.43 -5.14 -6.09
CA SER A 33 -3.26 -3.71 -5.85
C SER A 33 -1.78 -3.33 -5.72
N VAL A 34 -1.02 -4.05 -4.90
CA VAL A 34 0.42 -3.80 -4.71
C VAL A 34 1.19 -4.02 -6.01
N LYS A 35 0.81 -5.04 -6.79
CA LYS A 35 1.47 -5.33 -8.07
C LYS A 35 1.16 -4.28 -9.14
N ILE A 36 -0.07 -3.76 -9.22
CA ILE A 36 -0.41 -2.69 -10.15
C ILE A 36 0.42 -1.44 -9.83
N LEU A 37 0.54 -1.06 -8.55
CA LEU A 37 1.38 0.05 -8.11
C LEU A 37 2.86 -0.15 -8.47
N VAL A 38 3.44 -1.31 -8.13
CA VAL A 38 4.85 -1.61 -8.47
C VAL A 38 5.05 -1.66 -9.99
N SER A 39 4.04 -2.07 -10.76
CA SER A 39 4.12 -2.04 -12.22
C SER A 39 4.08 -0.61 -12.76
N LEU A 40 3.16 0.22 -12.30
CA LEU A 40 2.99 1.59 -12.79
C LEU A 40 4.23 2.44 -12.51
N SER A 41 4.73 2.47 -11.27
CA SER A 41 5.98 3.18 -10.92
C SER A 41 7.20 2.72 -11.74
N PHE A 42 7.32 1.42 -12.05
CA PHE A 42 8.42 0.91 -12.88
C PHE A 42 8.25 1.26 -14.37
N PHE A 43 7.01 1.19 -14.87
CA PHE A 43 6.70 1.53 -16.26
C PHE A 43 6.72 3.03 -16.53
N GLN A 44 6.40 3.90 -15.57
CA GLN A 44 6.38 5.36 -15.77
C GLN A 44 7.70 5.91 -16.32
N LYS A 45 8.83 5.57 -15.69
CA LYS A 45 10.15 6.01 -16.19
C LYS A 45 10.51 5.33 -17.51
N GLY A 46 10.24 4.03 -17.64
CA GLY A 46 10.55 3.27 -18.85
C GLY A 46 9.76 3.77 -20.06
N VAL A 47 8.46 3.99 -19.90
CA VAL A 47 7.54 4.45 -20.94
C VAL A 47 7.90 5.85 -21.41
N LEU A 48 8.20 6.78 -20.49
CA LEU A 48 8.61 8.13 -20.89
C LEU A 48 9.93 8.14 -21.67
N VAL A 49 10.93 7.36 -21.23
CA VAL A 49 12.22 7.23 -21.94
C VAL A 49 12.02 6.57 -23.31
N VAL A 50 11.24 5.48 -23.38
CA VAL A 50 10.95 4.77 -24.64
C VAL A 50 10.15 5.65 -25.60
N LEU A 51 9.20 6.45 -25.11
CA LEU A 51 8.43 7.40 -25.93
C LEU A 51 9.34 8.47 -26.53
N GLN A 52 10.21 9.10 -25.72
CA GLN A 52 11.14 10.12 -26.19
C GLN A 52 12.19 9.57 -27.15
N GLN A 53 12.74 8.38 -26.89
CA GLN A 53 13.71 7.74 -27.78
C GLN A 53 13.05 7.15 -29.02
N GLY A 54 11.85 6.59 -28.90
CA GLY A 54 11.07 6.04 -30.01
C GLY A 54 10.73 7.09 -31.07
N ASN A 55 10.40 8.32 -30.66
CA ASN A 55 10.17 9.44 -31.58
C ASN A 55 11.39 9.75 -32.48
N LYS A 56 12.61 9.50 -31.98
CA LYS A 56 13.85 9.71 -32.75
C LYS A 56 14.22 8.53 -33.64
N ILE A 57 13.86 7.30 -33.25
CA ILE A 57 14.34 6.06 -33.89
C ILE A 57 13.32 5.51 -34.90
N LEU A 58 12.02 5.61 -34.64
CA LEU A 58 10.95 4.99 -35.44
C LEU A 58 9.73 5.92 -35.56
N PRO A 59 9.79 6.96 -36.41
CA PRO A 59 8.69 7.92 -36.56
C PRO A 59 7.39 7.28 -37.07
N ASP A 60 7.47 6.27 -37.94
CA ASP A 60 6.30 5.60 -38.53
C ASP A 60 5.43 4.88 -37.49
N MET A 61 6.07 4.25 -36.49
CA MET A 61 5.34 3.55 -35.43
C MET A 61 4.68 4.54 -34.46
N VAL A 62 5.38 5.63 -34.14
CA VAL A 62 4.87 6.68 -33.26
C VAL A 62 3.69 7.39 -33.91
N GLN A 63 3.76 7.73 -35.19
CA GLN A 63 2.65 8.35 -35.92
C GLN A 63 1.39 7.48 -35.89
N LYS A 64 1.53 6.15 -36.00
CA LYS A 64 0.40 5.21 -35.90
C LYS A 64 -0.23 5.21 -34.50
N ILE A 65 0.57 5.31 -33.44
CA ILE A 65 0.08 5.39 -32.06
C ILE A 65 -0.59 6.74 -31.79
N VAL A 66 0.00 7.85 -32.27
CA VAL A 66 -0.56 9.20 -32.14
C VAL A 66 -1.89 9.33 -32.89
N ALA A 67 -2.04 8.68 -34.05
CA ALA A 67 -3.31 8.62 -34.76
C ALA A 67 -4.39 7.85 -33.97
N TRP A 68 -3.98 6.91 -33.12
CA TRP A 68 -4.90 6.14 -32.27
C TRP A 68 -5.28 6.91 -30.99
N VAL A 69 -4.35 7.70 -30.43
CA VAL A 69 -4.59 8.53 -29.24
C VAL A 69 -3.96 9.92 -29.43
N PRO A 70 -4.76 10.93 -29.82
CA PRO A 70 -4.23 12.28 -30.09
C PRO A 70 -3.59 12.92 -28.84
N VAL A 71 -4.12 12.62 -27.65
CA VAL A 71 -3.57 13.08 -26.36
C VAL A 71 -2.12 12.63 -26.16
N LEU A 72 -1.72 11.47 -26.70
CA LEU A 72 -0.36 10.97 -26.56
C LEU A 72 0.62 11.73 -27.47
N GLY A 73 0.14 12.26 -28.60
CA GLY A 73 0.92 13.12 -29.48
C GLY A 73 1.30 14.45 -28.82
N ASP A 74 0.37 15.04 -28.08
CA ASP A 74 0.64 16.27 -27.33
C ASP A 74 1.67 16.04 -26.22
N VAL A 75 1.58 14.91 -25.50
CA VAL A 75 2.57 14.52 -24.46
C VAL A 75 3.95 14.26 -25.07
N LEU A 76 4.01 13.67 -26.27
CA LEU A 76 5.26 13.42 -26.99
C LEU A 76 5.93 14.70 -27.50
N ASN A 77 5.13 15.72 -27.81
CA ASN A 77 5.61 17.02 -28.27
C ASN A 77 5.97 17.97 -27.11
N MET A 78 5.79 17.54 -25.86
CA MET A 78 6.20 18.32 -24.69
C MET A 78 7.72 18.47 -24.62
N THR A 79 8.17 19.66 -24.22
CA THR A 79 9.59 19.92 -23.97
C THR A 79 10.09 19.12 -22.77
N GLU A 80 11.40 18.91 -22.68
CA GLU A 80 12.02 18.17 -21.56
C GLU A 80 11.59 18.73 -20.19
N VAL A 81 11.51 20.06 -20.07
CA VAL A 81 11.06 20.74 -18.84
C VAL A 81 9.60 20.44 -18.53
N GLN A 82 8.71 20.42 -19.53
CA GLN A 82 7.31 20.05 -19.35
C GLN A 82 7.18 18.59 -18.93
N LEU A 83 7.99 17.70 -19.50
CA LEU A 83 8.01 16.29 -19.13
C LEU A 83 8.50 16.07 -17.68
N HIS A 84 9.46 16.87 -17.23
CA HIS A 84 9.90 16.89 -15.82
C HIS A 84 8.79 17.31 -14.84
N LEU A 85 7.85 18.15 -15.27
CA LEU A 85 6.67 18.55 -14.48
C LEU A 85 5.51 17.55 -14.62
N PHE A 86 5.40 16.88 -15.77
CA PHE A 86 4.40 15.84 -16.03
C PHE A 86 4.65 14.59 -15.20
N TYR A 87 5.92 14.21 -15.01
CA TYR A 87 6.31 13.07 -14.18
C TYR A 87 5.75 13.09 -12.74
N PRO A 88 5.94 14.16 -11.93
CA PRO A 88 5.35 14.24 -10.60
C PRO A 88 3.81 14.29 -10.63
N ALA A 89 3.20 14.86 -11.68
CA ALA A 89 1.74 14.80 -11.83
C ALA A 89 1.24 13.36 -12.02
N LEU A 90 1.95 12.52 -12.80
CA LEU A 90 1.66 11.10 -12.94
C LEU A 90 1.76 10.35 -11.60
N ILE A 91 2.76 10.67 -10.79
CA ILE A 91 2.90 10.09 -9.44
C ILE A 91 1.69 10.44 -8.57
N LEU A 92 1.19 11.68 -8.63
CA LEU A 92 -0.01 12.09 -7.88
C LEU A 92 -1.25 11.30 -8.31
N TYR A 93 -1.43 11.07 -9.62
CA TYR A 93 -2.51 10.22 -10.12
C TYR A 93 -2.37 8.76 -9.66
N GLU A 94 -1.15 8.23 -9.64
CA GLU A 94 -0.88 6.88 -9.12
C GLU A 94 -1.17 6.78 -7.61
N CYS A 95 -0.80 7.78 -6.83
CA CYS A 95 -1.13 7.86 -5.40
C CYS A 95 -2.65 7.89 -5.18
N CYS A 96 -3.38 8.68 -5.97
CA CYS A 96 -4.85 8.71 -5.93
C CYS A 96 -5.46 7.35 -6.27
N PHE A 97 -4.99 6.73 -7.35
CA PHE A 97 -5.44 5.40 -7.77
C PHE A 97 -5.14 4.33 -6.72
N THR A 98 -3.96 4.40 -6.09
CA THR A 98 -3.58 3.53 -4.98
C THR A 98 -4.51 3.74 -3.78
N ALA A 99 -4.89 4.98 -3.45
CA ALA A 99 -5.81 5.26 -2.36
C ALA A 99 -7.21 4.66 -2.63
N VAL A 100 -7.70 4.74 -3.88
CA VAL A 100 -8.97 4.11 -4.29
C VAL A 100 -8.87 2.58 -4.21
N LEU A 101 -7.80 2.00 -4.74
CA LEU A 101 -7.58 0.56 -4.66
C LEU A 101 -7.42 0.08 -3.21
N HIS A 102 -6.76 0.87 -2.35
CA HIS A 102 -6.61 0.55 -0.95
C HIS A 102 -7.97 0.55 -0.24
N PHE A 103 -8.82 1.53 -0.54
CA PHE A 103 -10.19 1.59 -0.03
C PHE A 103 -11.03 0.37 -0.45
N TRP A 104 -10.83 -0.16 -1.66
CA TRP A 104 -11.53 -1.36 -2.12
C TRP A 104 -10.90 -2.67 -1.65
N ALA A 105 -9.58 -2.73 -1.54
CA ALA A 105 -8.85 -3.93 -1.13
C ALA A 105 -8.90 -4.17 0.39
N TRP A 106 -9.13 -3.10 1.18
CA TRP A 106 -9.21 -3.15 2.64
C TRP A 106 -10.56 -2.62 3.12
N SER A 107 -11.61 -3.43 2.94
CA SER A 107 -12.93 -3.10 3.48
C SER A 107 -12.87 -3.04 5.01
N SER A 108 -13.50 -2.04 5.62
CA SER A 108 -13.63 -1.91 7.08
C SER A 108 -14.49 -3.01 7.72
N SER A 109 -15.13 -3.85 6.91
CA SER A 109 -16.00 -4.95 7.33
C SER A 109 -15.28 -6.27 7.59
N GLU A 110 -13.94 -6.30 7.58
CA GLU A 110 -13.20 -7.54 7.74
C GLU A 110 -13.22 -8.04 9.20
N THR A 111 -13.41 -9.35 9.36
CA THR A 111 -13.65 -9.97 10.68
C THR A 111 -12.46 -9.91 11.62
N TRP A 112 -11.23 -9.81 11.10
CA TRP A 112 -10.03 -9.67 11.91
C TRP A 112 -9.95 -8.32 12.66
N TYR A 113 -10.74 -7.31 12.27
CA TYR A 113 -10.92 -6.10 13.08
C TYR A 113 -11.74 -6.35 14.35
N LEU A 114 -12.60 -7.37 14.35
CA LEU A 114 -13.50 -7.71 15.45
C LEU A 114 -12.90 -8.74 16.41
N GLU A 115 -11.96 -9.56 15.94
CA GLU A 115 -11.28 -10.60 16.74
C GLU A 115 -10.37 -10.00 17.83
N GLY A 116 -9.89 -8.76 17.64
CA GLY A 116 -8.97 -8.07 18.54
C GLY A 116 -9.58 -7.60 19.88
N ASP A 117 -10.89 -7.78 20.09
CA ASP A 117 -11.57 -7.43 21.35
C ASP A 117 -11.71 -8.63 22.31
N ILE A 118 -11.31 -9.84 21.90
CA ILE A 118 -11.51 -11.07 22.70
C ILE A 118 -10.28 -11.43 23.56
N GLU A 119 -9.06 -11.10 23.12
CA GLU A 119 -7.85 -11.20 23.94
C GLU A 119 -7.26 -9.82 24.22
N PRO A 120 -7.09 -9.42 25.50
CA PRO A 120 -6.46 -8.16 25.83
C PRO A 120 -4.98 -8.22 25.45
N ASP A 121 -4.65 -7.65 24.29
CA ASP A 121 -3.27 -7.46 23.83
C ASP A 121 -2.47 -6.72 24.93
N PRO A 122 -1.48 -7.39 25.57
CA PRO A 122 -0.72 -6.79 26.66
C PRO A 122 0.07 -5.55 26.20
N GLU A 123 0.34 -5.40 24.90
CA GLU A 123 1.08 -4.26 24.34
C GLU A 123 0.23 -2.99 24.22
N ARG A 124 -1.11 -3.11 24.23
CA ARG A 124 -2.03 -1.96 24.20
C ARG A 124 -2.44 -1.45 25.58
N GLN A 125 -1.99 -2.11 26.64
CA GLN A 125 -2.34 -1.68 27.98
C GLN A 125 -1.49 -0.45 28.37
N PRO A 126 -2.11 0.62 28.91
CA PRO A 126 -1.36 1.75 29.41
C PRO A 126 -0.42 1.24 30.53
N LEU A 127 0.88 1.49 30.36
CA LEU A 127 1.96 1.13 31.31
C LEU A 127 1.78 1.71 32.73
N LEU A 128 0.72 2.47 32.95
CA LEU A 128 0.41 3.18 34.18
C LEU A 128 -0.27 2.31 35.26
N LYS A 129 -0.37 0.98 35.07
CA LYS A 129 -0.88 0.09 36.13
C LYS A 129 0.20 -0.31 37.15
N ASP A 130 1.48 -0.21 36.78
CA ASP A 130 2.60 -0.56 37.67
C ASP A 130 3.08 0.61 38.54
N ALA A 131 2.46 1.80 38.41
CA ALA A 131 2.70 2.93 39.30
C ALA A 131 1.63 3.00 40.40
N GLN A 132 1.47 1.93 41.19
CA GLN A 132 0.80 2.06 42.48
C GLN A 132 1.76 2.74 43.48
N PRO A 133 1.37 3.85 44.13
CA PRO A 133 2.10 4.43 45.24
C PRO A 133 1.80 3.59 46.49
N GLY A 134 2.47 2.44 46.60
CA GLY A 134 2.27 1.46 47.69
C GLY A 134 3.54 1.11 48.46
N ASP A 135 4.70 1.67 48.11
CA ASP A 135 5.89 1.61 48.95
C ASP A 135 5.81 2.69 50.04
N GLU A 136 4.82 2.58 50.93
CA GLU A 136 4.86 3.23 52.22
C GLU A 136 5.96 2.56 53.06
N ALA A 137 7.03 3.32 53.31
CA ALA A 137 8.10 2.95 54.22
C ALA A 137 7.56 2.58 55.61
N PRO A 138 8.11 1.56 56.31
CA PRO A 138 7.61 1.16 57.61
C PRO A 138 7.83 2.26 58.66
N ALA A 139 6.74 2.70 59.27
CA ALA A 139 6.73 3.65 60.37
C ALA A 139 7.48 3.08 61.60
N GLN A 140 8.53 3.76 62.02
CA GLN A 140 9.23 3.51 63.29
C GLN A 140 8.28 3.77 64.48
N GLN A 141 7.91 2.71 65.18
CA GLN A 141 7.31 2.77 66.52
C GLN A 141 8.38 3.15 67.55
N THR A 142 8.43 4.42 67.97
CA THR A 142 9.16 4.84 69.18
C THR A 142 8.22 4.79 70.39
N GLY A 143 8.41 3.77 71.22
CA GLY A 143 7.78 3.67 72.54
C GLY A 143 8.43 4.63 73.53
N TYR A 144 7.62 5.49 74.16
CA TYR A 144 7.94 6.12 75.43
C TYR A 144 6.92 5.64 76.46
N SER A 145 7.38 4.72 77.33
CA SER A 145 6.67 4.32 78.55
C SER A 145 7.16 5.22 79.68
N ALA A 146 6.25 6.02 80.24
CA ALA A 146 6.45 6.72 81.49
C ALA A 146 6.28 5.75 82.67
N VAL A 147 7.33 5.58 83.47
CA VAL A 147 7.29 5.39 84.93
C VAL A 147 8.52 6.09 85.50
#